data_AF-A0A7R9HUH3-F1
#
_entry.id   AF-A0A7R9HUH3-F1
#
_cell.length_a   1.000
_cell.length_b   1.000
_cell.length_c   1.000
_cell.angle_alpha   90.00
_cell.angle_beta   90.00
_cell.angle_gamma   90.00
#
_symmetry.space_group_name_H-M   'P 1'
#
loop_
_entity.id
_entity.type
_entity.pdbx_description
1 polymer ?
#
loop_
_entity_poly.entity_id
_entity_poly.type
_entity_poly.pdbx_seq_one_letter_code
_entity_poly.pdbx_strand_id
1 'polypeptide(L)'
;ADNESFSAHRIVLAATIPYFHAMFTHDMVESKQKEITIQGIDSGALEALINFAYSGRVIIDSDNVQSLMVGASFLQLHKVRDACAEFLNKRC
;
A
#
# COMPACT_ATOMS: atom_id res chain seq x y z
N ALA A 1 3.86 19.21 5.83
CA ALA A 1 2.98 18.76 6.92
C ALA A 1 2.83 17.26 6.71
N ASP A 2 3.56 16.46 7.48
CA ASP A 2 3.71 15.02 7.26
C ASP A 2 2.81 14.30 8.27
N ASN A 3 1.51 14.26 7.98
CA ASN A 3 0.53 13.44 8.70
C ASN A 3 -0.80 13.44 7.93
N GLU A 4 -0.80 12.79 6.76
CA GLU A 4 -2.04 12.53 6.04
C GLU A 4 -2.72 11.29 6.63
N SER A 5 -4.02 11.43 6.93
CA SER A 5 -4.83 10.35 7.49
C SER A 5 -5.84 9.91 6.45
N PHE A 6 -5.87 8.60 6.19
CA PHE A 6 -6.75 8.00 5.20
C PHE A 6 -7.81 7.16 5.90
N SER A 7 -9.08 7.41 5.60
CA SER A 7 -10.16 6.56 6.07
C SER A 7 -10.34 5.39 5.12
N ALA A 8 -10.23 4.17 5.64
CA ALA A 8 -10.40 2.95 4.87
C ALA A 8 -11.07 1.85 5.71
N HIS A 9 -11.68 0.91 5.02
CA HIS A 9 -12.39 -0.20 5.62
C HIS A 9 -11.41 -1.34 5.86
N ARG A 10 -11.27 -1.73 7.14
CA ARG A 10 -10.39 -2.82 7.57
C ARG A 10 -10.61 -4.09 6.76
N ILE A 11 -11.86 -4.44 6.46
CA ILE A 11 -12.18 -5.66 5.69
C ILE A 11 -11.66 -5.61 4.25
N VAL A 12 -11.70 -4.44 3.60
CA VAL A 12 -11.21 -4.27 2.22
C VAL A 12 -9.68 -4.34 2.21
N LEU A 13 -9.03 -3.66 3.14
CA LEU A 13 -7.57 -3.72 3.28
C LEU A 13 -7.11 -5.14 3.62
N ALA A 14 -7.78 -5.83 4.55
CA ALA A 14 -7.47 -7.22 4.92
C ALA A 14 -7.65 -8.21 3.76
N ALA A 15 -8.61 -7.97 2.86
CA ALA A 15 -8.89 -8.86 1.75
C ALA A 15 -7.86 -8.71 0.62
N THR A 16 -7.38 -7.49 0.39
CA THR A 16 -6.55 -7.17 -0.78
C THR A 16 -5.06 -7.00 -0.44
N ILE A 17 -4.72 -6.63 0.80
CA ILE A 17 -3.36 -6.31 1.22
C ILE A 17 -2.88 -7.30 2.30
N PRO A 18 -1.89 -8.15 2.00
CA PRO A 18 -1.43 -9.19 2.91
C PRO A 18 -0.88 -8.66 4.24
N TYR A 19 -0.20 -7.50 4.24
CA TYR A 19 0.29 -6.86 5.46
C TYR A 19 -0.86 -6.56 6.45
N PHE A 20 -1.93 -5.92 5.96
CA PHE A 20 -3.11 -5.63 6.77
C PHE A 20 -3.89 -6.90 7.12
N HIS A 21 -3.92 -7.90 6.24
CA HIS A 21 -4.50 -9.21 6.55
C HIS A 21 -3.82 -9.80 7.79
N ALA A 22 -2.50 -9.95 7.75
CA ALA A 22 -1.73 -10.49 8.86
C ALA A 22 -1.91 -9.66 10.13
N MET A 23 -1.85 -8.33 10.03
CA MET A 23 -2.02 -7.43 11.17
C MET A 23 -3.42 -7.55 11.81
N PHE A 24 -4.48 -7.73 11.03
CA PHE A 24 -5.84 -7.84 11.55
C PHE A 24 -6.21 -9.25 12.01
N THR A 25 -5.56 -10.30 11.51
CA THR A 25 -5.85 -11.70 11.88
C THR A 25 -4.99 -12.22 13.02
N HIS A 26 -3.83 -11.63 13.29
CA HIS A 26 -3.04 -11.97 14.47
C HIS A 26 -3.67 -11.32 15.71
N ASP A 27 -3.62 -11.97 16.87
CA ASP A 27 -4.16 -11.43 18.14
C ASP A 27 -3.22 -10.37 18.76
N MET A 28 -2.75 -9.44 17.93
CA MET A 28 -1.84 -8.36 18.34
C MET A 28 -2.65 -7.13 18.77
N VAL A 29 -2.05 -6.25 19.58
CA VAL A 29 -2.72 -5.04 20.08
C VAL A 29 -3.12 -4.11 18.92
N GLU A 30 -2.31 -4.09 17.85
CA GLU A 30 -2.55 -3.35 16.60
C GLU A 30 -3.85 -3.76 15.90
N SER A 31 -4.30 -5.00 16.09
CA SER A 31 -5.54 -5.54 15.54
C SER A 31 -6.78 -4.91 16.17
N LYS A 32 -6.63 -4.24 17.33
CA LYS A 32 -7.68 -3.50 18.03
C LYS A 32 -7.54 -1.99 17.87
N GLN A 33 -6.45 -1.52 17.27
CA GLN A 33 -6.24 -0.09 17.04
C GLN A 33 -7.14 0.44 15.92
N LYS A 34 -7.69 1.63 16.16
CA LYS A 34 -8.57 2.33 15.21
C LYS A 34 -7.78 3.11 14.16
N GLU A 35 -6.53 3.43 14.48
CA GLU A 35 -5.59 4.20 13.65
C GLU A 35 -4.26 3.45 13.60
N ILE A 36 -3.68 3.33 12.41
CA ILE A 36 -2.41 2.64 12.15
C ILE A 36 -1.46 3.65 11.54
N THR A 37 -0.34 3.90 12.21
CA THR A 37 0.70 4.78 11.69
C THR A 37 1.65 3.98 10.81
N ILE A 38 1.72 4.33 9.54
CA ILE A 38 2.67 3.72 8.59
C ILE A 38 3.79 4.73 8.34
N GLN A 39 5.02 4.31 8.61
CA GLN A 39 6.21 5.12 8.39
C GLN A 39 7.04 4.52 7.25
N GLY A 40 7.72 5.38 6.49
CA GLY A 40 8.59 4.95 5.38
C GLY A 40 7.88 4.76 4.04
N ILE A 41 6.64 5.20 3.90
CA ILE A 41 5.91 5.28 2.63
C ILE A 41 5.45 6.72 2.43
N ASP A 42 5.63 7.24 1.21
CA ASP A 42 5.08 8.52 0.78
C ASP A 42 3.55 8.52 0.83
N SER A 43 2.93 9.63 1.26
CA SER A 43 1.48 9.70 1.44
C SER A 43 0.70 9.50 0.14
N GLY A 44 1.19 10.02 -0.99
CA GLY A 44 0.58 9.82 -2.30
C GLY A 44 0.69 8.37 -2.78
N ALA A 45 1.81 7.71 -2.50
CA ALA A 45 1.97 6.28 -2.79
C ALA A 45 1.03 5.42 -1.93
N LEU A 46 0.89 5.73 -0.64
CA LEU A 46 -0.02 5.03 0.24
C LEU A 46 -1.48 5.21 -0.21
N GLU A 47 -1.89 6.42 -0.58
CA GLU A 47 -3.23 6.70 -1.11
C GLU A 47 -3.50 5.88 -2.37
N ALA A 48 -2.56 5.84 -3.32
CA ALA A 48 -2.69 5.05 -4.54
C ALA A 48 -2.83 3.55 -4.27
N LEU A 49 -2.11 3.01 -3.27
CA LEU A 49 -2.21 1.60 -2.87
C LEU A 49 -3.54 1.30 -2.15
N ILE A 50 -4.07 2.25 -1.36
CA ILE A 50 -5.41 2.13 -0.77
C ILE A 50 -6.46 2.15 -1.88
N ASN A 51 -6.37 3.09 -2.83
CA ASN A 51 -7.27 3.16 -3.98
C ASN A 51 -7.20 1.90 -4.85
N PHE A 52 -6.03 1.27 -4.97
CA PHE A 52 -5.88 -0.04 -5.60
C PHE A 52 -6.66 -1.13 -4.85
N ALA A 53 -6.67 -1.12 -3.52
CA ALA A 53 -7.44 -2.09 -2.74
C ALA A 53 -8.96 -2.01 -3.00
N TYR A 54 -9.47 -0.82 -3.34
CA TYR A 54 -10.88 -0.59 -3.65
C TYR A 54 -11.23 -0.81 -5.12
N SER A 55 -10.39 -0.32 -6.04
CA SER A 55 -10.68 -0.30 -7.47
C SER A 55 -10.06 -1.45 -8.26
N GLY A 56 -9.09 -2.15 -7.66
CA GLY A 56 -8.24 -3.14 -8.32
C GLY A 56 -7.29 -2.57 -9.37
N ARG A 57 -7.17 -1.23 -9.46
CA ARG A 57 -6.35 -0.53 -10.46
C ARG A 57 -5.39 0.46 -9.79
N VAL A 58 -4.18 0.54 -10.31
CA VAL A 58 -3.14 1.49 -9.89
C VAL A 58 -2.51 2.11 -11.14
N ILE A 59 -2.27 3.42 -11.09
CA ILE A 59 -1.62 4.15 -12.19
C ILE A 59 -0.16 4.35 -11.79
N ILE A 60 0.73 3.77 -12.59
CA ILE A 60 2.18 3.85 -12.38
C ILE A 60 2.75 4.84 -13.40
N ASP A 61 3.49 5.83 -12.91
CA ASP A 61 4.23 6.80 -13.71
C ASP A 61 5.66 6.99 -13.18
N SER A 62 6.50 7.63 -13.98
CA SER A 62 7.88 8.04 -13.70
C SER A 62 8.07 8.68 -12.34
N ASP A 63 7.13 9.55 -11.93
CA ASP A 63 7.24 10.30 -10.67
C ASP A 63 6.86 9.46 -9.44
N ASN A 64 5.96 8.48 -9.57
CA ASN A 64 5.44 7.72 -8.44
C ASN A 64 5.98 6.28 -8.35
N VAL A 65 6.60 5.74 -9.40
CA VAL A 65 6.99 4.33 -9.49
C VAL A 65 7.95 3.91 -8.39
N GLN A 66 8.88 4.78 -7.99
CA GLN A 66 9.82 4.47 -6.90
C GLN A 66 9.10 4.36 -5.56
N SER A 67 8.28 5.35 -5.21
CA SER A 67 7.51 5.37 -3.97
C SER A 67 6.47 4.24 -3.92
N LEU A 68 5.78 3.97 -5.04
CA LEU A 68 4.88 2.83 -5.18
C LEU A 68 5.58 1.49 -5.01
N MET A 69 6.79 1.33 -5.58
CA MET A 69 7.55 0.10 -5.43
C MET A 69 7.94 -0.16 -3.98
N VAL A 70 8.40 0.87 -3.26
CA VAL A 70 8.71 0.77 -1.82
C VAL A 70 7.46 0.43 -1.02
N GLY A 71 6.35 1.16 -1.23
CA GLY A 71 5.10 0.92 -0.51
C GLY A 71 4.49 -0.45 -0.82
N ALA A 72 4.52 -0.89 -2.08
CA ALA A 72 4.06 -2.21 -2.48
C ALA A 72 4.92 -3.31 -1.86
N SER A 73 6.23 -3.11 -1.75
CA SER A 73 7.11 -4.06 -1.06
C SER A 73 6.81 -4.15 0.43
N PHE A 74 6.57 -3.02 1.09
CA PHE A 74 6.22 -2.96 2.51
C PHE A 74 4.87 -3.63 2.79
N LEU A 75 3.85 -3.30 1.98
CA LEU A 75 2.50 -3.87 2.09
C LEU A 75 2.37 -5.30 1.53
N GLN A 76 3.47 -5.88 1.04
CA GLN A 76 3.54 -7.21 0.42
C GLN A 76 2.62 -7.39 -0.81
N LEU A 77 2.41 -6.31 -1.57
CA LEU A 77 1.65 -6.31 -2.82
C LEU A 77 2.56 -6.67 -3.99
N HIS A 78 2.90 -7.97 -4.10
CA HIS A 78 3.80 -8.49 -5.14
C HIS A 78 3.40 -8.07 -6.56
N LYS A 79 2.11 -8.14 -6.91
CA LYS A 79 1.63 -7.74 -8.25
C LYS A 79 1.94 -6.29 -8.60
N VAL A 80 1.79 -5.38 -7.64
CA VAL A 80 2.07 -3.94 -7.85
C VAL A 80 3.57 -3.72 -7.92
N ARG A 81 4.35 -4.37 -7.04
CA ARG A 81 5.81 -4.30 -7.04
C ARG A 81 6.39 -4.78 -8.37
N ASP A 82 5.92 -5.93 -8.87
CA ASP A 82 6.42 -6.52 -10.11
C ASP A 82 6.01 -5.67 -11.32
N ALA A 83 4.82 -5.06 -11.31
CA ALA A 83 4.41 -4.08 -12.32
C ALA A 83 5.29 -2.81 -12.30
N CYS A 84 5.66 -2.30 -11.12
CA CYS A 84 6.60 -1.18 -10.98
C CYS A 84 7.99 -1.55 -11.52
N ALA A 85 8.48 -2.75 -11.19
CA ALA A 85 9.77 -3.24 -11.70
C ALA A 85 9.76 -3.40 -13.22
N GLU A 86 8.67 -3.92 -13.80
CA GLU A 86 8.53 -4.01 -15.26
C GLU A 86 8.51 -2.63 -15.92
N PHE A 87 7.81 -1.66 -15.31
CA PHE A 87 7.79 -0.28 -15.80
C PHE A 87 9.18 0.36 -15.80
N LEU A 88 9.97 0.14 -14.75
CA LEU A 88 11.37 0.60 -14.66
C LEU A 88 12.25 -0.07 -15.70
N ASN A 89 12.11 -1.39 -15.90
CA ASN A 89 12.91 -2.14 -16.85
C ASN A 89 12.59 -1.77 -18.31
N LYS A 90 11.34 -1.42 -18.62
CA LYS A 90 10.92 -0.95 -19.96
C LYS A 90 11.44 0.44 -20.34
N ARG A 91 12.02 1.19 -19.39
CA ARG A 91 12.58 2.53 -19.60
C ARG A 91 14.12 2.53 -19.65
N CYS A 92 14.74 1.35 -19.61
CA CYS A 92 16.17 1.16 -19.87
C CYS A 92 16.41 0.65 -21.29
#